data_AF-A0AAD4W8X6-F1
#
_entry.id   AF-A0AAD4W8X6-F1
#
_cell.length_a   1.000
_cell.length_b   1.000
_cell.length_c   1.000
_cell.angle_alpha   90.00
_cell.angle_beta   90.00
_cell.angle_gamma   90.00
#
_symmetry.space_group_name_H-M   'P 1'
#
loop_
_entity.id
_entity.type
_entity.pdbx_description
1 polymer ?
#
loop_
_entity_poly.entity_id
_entity_poly.type
_entity_poly.pdbx_seq_one_letter_code
_entity_poly.pdbx_strand_id
1 'polypeptide(L)'
;MTELQSGHKVKSLRSDRGGEFMSNEFLAYCSEAGIQRQLTVAYSPQQNGVVERKNMTVVEMAKSMLHEKSLPYEFWAEAVHTAVYLLNRCPSKSLEKMTPFEAYTGRKPGIAHLKVFGCLCHVLIPSVLRHKLEENSHKCIFVGYGLCEKGYRLYDPKTRKIILSRDVYFDEEVSWKWENPSNADVGIPMPDGNQDTAETEQRVLDEQSQFLDTQMQMEEEEIAPQGEEMLDDTQRLDHTPHKWRSINDIMA
;
A
#
# COMPACT_ATOMS: atom_id res chain seq x y z
N MET A 1 -8.19 0.23 8.75
CA MET A 1 -8.61 1.42 7.97
C MET A 1 -9.34 1.03 6.68
N THR A 2 -8.86 0.02 5.97
CA THR A 2 -9.38 -0.46 4.68
C THR A 2 -10.82 -0.99 4.77
N GLU A 3 -11.12 -1.90 5.71
CA GLU A 3 -12.46 -2.52 5.82
C GLU A 3 -13.59 -1.54 6.16
N LEU A 4 -13.34 -0.61 7.10
CA LEU A 4 -14.31 0.44 7.45
C LEU A 4 -14.56 1.41 6.29
N GLN A 5 -13.56 1.63 5.44
CA GLN A 5 -13.66 2.54 4.30
C GLN A 5 -14.42 1.91 3.11
N SER A 6 -14.26 0.60 2.87
CA SER A 6 -14.96 -0.09 1.78
C SER A 6 -16.25 -0.77 2.21
N GLY A 7 -16.46 -1.00 3.50
CA GLY A 7 -17.53 -1.86 4.01
C GLY A 7 -17.31 -3.36 3.74
N HIS A 8 -16.15 -3.74 3.19
CA HIS A 8 -15.82 -5.13 2.85
C HIS A 8 -14.78 -5.68 3.81
N LYS A 9 -15.12 -6.75 4.52
CA LYS A 9 -14.20 -7.48 5.40
C LYS A 9 -13.33 -8.45 4.63
N VAL A 10 -12.06 -8.53 4.99
CA VAL A 10 -11.11 -9.52 4.47
C VAL A 10 -11.46 -10.86 5.09
N LYS A 11 -11.90 -11.82 4.27
CA LYS A 11 -12.30 -13.15 4.76
C LYS A 11 -11.14 -14.13 4.82
N SER A 12 -10.22 -14.02 3.86
CA SER A 12 -9.10 -14.93 3.75
C SER A 12 -7.86 -14.21 3.25
N LEU A 13 -6.71 -14.60 3.79
CA LEU A 13 -5.41 -14.11 3.38
C LEU A 13 -4.56 -15.29 2.92
N ARG A 14 -3.96 -15.16 1.74
CA ARG A 14 -2.96 -16.11 1.26
C ARG A 14 -1.58 -15.48 1.32
N SER A 15 -0.64 -16.13 1.99
CA SER A 15 0.77 -15.71 2.08
C SER A 15 1.69 -16.90 1.84
N ASP A 16 2.96 -16.63 1.62
CA ASP A 16 3.99 -17.66 1.73
C ASP A 16 4.30 -18.00 3.19
N ARG A 17 5.27 -18.89 3.38
CA ARG A 17 5.78 -19.29 4.70
C ARG A 17 6.92 -18.39 5.19
N GLY A 18 6.97 -17.14 4.74
CA GLY A 18 7.93 -16.15 5.23
C GLY A 18 7.81 -15.98 6.74
N GLY A 19 8.95 -15.84 7.43
CA GLY A 19 8.99 -15.83 8.90
C GLY A 19 8.09 -14.77 9.55
N GLU A 20 7.93 -13.61 8.90
CA GLU A 20 7.03 -12.54 9.33
C GLU A 20 5.56 -12.97 9.39
N PHE A 21 5.10 -13.74 8.39
CA PHE A 21 3.75 -14.30 8.36
C PHE A 21 3.61 -15.50 9.30
N MET A 22 4.69 -16.14 9.72
CA MET A 22 4.66 -17.28 10.66
C MET A 22 4.72 -16.86 12.14
N SER A 23 4.81 -15.57 12.42
CA SER A 23 4.86 -15.07 13.80
C SER A 23 3.57 -15.36 14.59
N ASN A 24 3.72 -15.68 15.88
CA ASN A 24 2.60 -15.92 16.80
C ASN A 24 1.70 -14.67 16.93
N GLU A 25 2.28 -13.47 16.89
CA GLU A 25 1.54 -12.22 16.90
C GLU A 25 0.60 -12.11 15.68
N PHE A 26 1.10 -12.46 14.49
CA PHE A 26 0.30 -12.43 13.27
C PHE A 26 -0.77 -13.53 13.25
N LEU A 27 -0.48 -14.71 13.81
CA LEU A 27 -1.46 -15.77 14.02
C LEU A 27 -2.60 -15.31 14.93
N ALA A 28 -2.27 -14.72 16.08
CA ALA A 28 -3.24 -14.20 17.03
C ALA A 28 -4.11 -13.10 16.39
N TYR A 29 -3.50 -12.16 15.68
CA TYR A 29 -4.21 -11.09 14.96
C TYR A 29 -5.21 -11.65 13.94
N CYS A 30 -4.81 -12.62 13.11
CA CYS A 30 -5.72 -13.22 12.13
C CYS A 30 -6.87 -13.98 12.80
N SER A 31 -6.61 -14.67 13.92
CA SER A 31 -7.64 -15.38 14.68
C SER A 31 -8.65 -14.41 15.29
N GLU A 32 -8.17 -13.35 15.94
CA GLU A 32 -9.02 -12.30 16.54
C GLU A 32 -9.85 -11.55 15.49
N ALA A 33 -9.26 -11.26 14.32
CA ALA A 33 -9.94 -10.61 13.21
C ALA A 33 -10.88 -11.56 12.44
N GLY A 34 -10.85 -12.87 12.71
CA GLY A 34 -11.63 -13.89 12.00
C GLY A 34 -11.20 -14.10 10.55
N ILE A 35 -9.92 -13.87 10.24
CA ILE A 35 -9.36 -13.98 8.89
C ILE A 35 -8.82 -15.40 8.69
N GLN A 36 -9.36 -16.14 7.71
CA GLN A 36 -8.85 -17.46 7.35
C GLN A 36 -7.49 -17.35 6.66
N ARG A 37 -6.47 -17.98 7.24
CA ARG A 37 -5.12 -18.01 6.66
C ARG A 37 -4.97 -19.18 5.68
N GLN A 38 -4.32 -18.90 4.55
CA GLN A 38 -3.92 -19.88 3.55
C GLN A 38 -2.42 -19.73 3.31
N LEU A 39 -1.64 -20.77 3.57
CA LEU A 39 -0.20 -20.75 3.28
C LEU A 39 0.06 -21.41 1.93
N THR A 40 0.94 -20.81 1.13
CA THR A 40 1.42 -21.49 -0.07
C THR A 40 2.30 -22.68 0.31
N VAL A 41 2.23 -23.72 -0.51
CA VAL A 41 3.10 -24.89 -0.37
C VAL A 41 4.54 -24.47 -0.68
N ALA A 42 5.51 -25.06 0.05
CA ALA A 42 6.92 -24.86 -0.24
C ALA A 42 7.22 -25.20 -1.72
N TYR A 43 8.15 -24.47 -2.34
CA TYR A 43 8.57 -24.65 -3.73
C TYR A 43 7.44 -24.55 -4.78
N SER A 44 6.32 -23.90 -4.45
CA SER A 44 5.19 -23.68 -5.36
C SER A 44 4.95 -22.18 -5.66
N PRO A 45 5.92 -21.47 -6.27
CA PRO A 45 5.84 -20.02 -6.51
C PRO A 45 4.62 -19.62 -7.37
N GLN A 46 4.12 -20.52 -8.22
CA GLN A 46 2.94 -20.29 -9.05
C GLN A 46 1.69 -19.97 -8.22
N GLN A 47 1.61 -20.44 -6.97
CA GLN A 47 0.50 -20.13 -6.06
C GLN A 47 0.48 -18.65 -5.63
N ASN A 48 1.63 -17.96 -5.70
CA ASN A 48 1.77 -16.54 -5.38
C ASN A 48 1.88 -15.65 -6.64
N GLY A 49 1.72 -16.23 -7.83
CA GLY A 49 1.96 -15.53 -9.10
C GLY A 49 1.10 -14.29 -9.35
N VAL A 50 -0.03 -14.12 -8.65
CA VAL A 50 -0.83 -12.88 -8.72
C VAL A 50 -0.12 -11.72 -8.03
N VAL A 51 0.41 -11.94 -6.82
CA VAL A 51 1.17 -10.94 -6.07
C VAL A 51 2.49 -10.65 -6.77
N GLU A 52 3.21 -11.68 -7.21
CA GLU A 52 4.49 -11.51 -7.91
C GLU A 52 4.35 -10.64 -9.16
N ARG A 53 3.37 -10.95 -10.03
CA ARG A 53 3.09 -10.13 -11.22
C ARG A 53 2.72 -8.69 -10.84
N LYS A 54 1.98 -8.50 -9.76
CA LYS A 54 1.57 -7.17 -9.32
C LYS A 54 2.77 -6.36 -8.80
N ASN A 55 3.65 -6.98 -8.01
CA ASN A 55 4.87 -6.37 -7.52
C ASN A 55 5.81 -6.01 -8.67
N MET A 56 6.00 -6.93 -9.63
CA MET A 56 6.78 -6.67 -10.84
C MET A 56 6.23 -5.47 -11.62
N THR A 57 4.91 -5.42 -11.84
CA THR A 57 4.26 -4.27 -12.52
C THR A 57 4.51 -2.94 -11.80
N VAL A 58 4.49 -2.94 -10.47
CA VAL A 58 4.75 -1.74 -9.65
C VAL A 58 6.20 -1.29 -9.80
N VAL A 59 7.14 -2.22 -9.68
CA VAL A 59 8.58 -1.95 -9.75
C VAL A 59 8.99 -1.48 -11.15
N GLU A 60 8.50 -2.15 -12.20
CA GLU A 60 8.81 -1.78 -13.60
C GLU A 60 8.34 -0.37 -13.93
N MET A 61 7.11 -0.02 -13.55
CA MET A 61 6.58 1.32 -13.79
C MET A 61 7.28 2.37 -12.92
N ALA A 62 7.64 2.06 -11.66
CA ALA A 62 8.45 2.95 -10.83
C ALA A 62 9.82 3.23 -11.49
N LYS A 63 10.46 2.18 -12.02
CA LYS A 63 11.70 2.27 -12.78
C LYS A 63 11.53 3.13 -14.05
N SER A 64 10.47 2.90 -14.84
CA SER A 64 10.17 3.72 -16.02
C SER A 64 9.99 5.20 -15.66
N MET A 65 9.26 5.52 -14.59
CA MET A 65 9.06 6.90 -14.14
C MET A 65 10.36 7.59 -13.70
N LEU A 66 11.27 6.86 -13.03
CA LEU A 66 12.58 7.39 -12.67
C LEU A 66 13.43 7.70 -13.90
N HIS A 67 13.45 6.80 -14.88
CA HIS A 67 14.26 6.97 -16.10
C HIS A 67 13.74 8.09 -17.01
N GLU A 68 12.42 8.25 -17.15
CA GLU A 68 11.80 9.24 -18.06
C GLU A 68 12.32 10.66 -17.84
N LYS A 69 12.50 11.07 -16.58
CA LYS A 69 13.03 12.40 -16.22
C LYS A 69 14.42 12.35 -15.58
N SER A 70 15.11 11.20 -15.70
CA SER A 70 16.46 10.98 -15.17
C SER A 70 16.60 11.31 -13.68
N LEU A 71 15.63 10.87 -12.86
CA LEU A 71 15.68 11.04 -11.41
C LEU A 71 16.68 10.06 -10.77
N PRO A 72 17.41 10.48 -9.72
CA PRO A 72 18.23 9.59 -8.92
C PRO A 72 17.42 8.43 -8.31
N TYR A 73 18.07 7.28 -8.13
CA TYR A 73 17.43 6.12 -7.50
C TYR A 73 17.02 6.35 -6.05
N GLU A 74 17.54 7.39 -5.38
CA GLU A 74 17.10 7.80 -4.04
C GLU A 74 15.58 8.05 -3.95
N PHE A 75 14.94 8.39 -5.07
CA PHE A 75 13.49 8.62 -5.15
C PHE A 75 12.66 7.36 -5.41
N TRP A 76 13.25 6.16 -5.33
CA TRP A 76 12.54 4.91 -5.63
C TRP A 76 11.26 4.72 -4.80
N ALA A 77 11.28 5.09 -3.52
CA ALA A 77 10.12 4.92 -2.65
C ALA A 77 8.94 5.82 -3.08
N GLU A 78 9.23 7.07 -3.45
CA GLU A 78 8.24 8.03 -3.95
C GLU A 78 7.73 7.62 -5.35
N ALA A 79 8.61 7.07 -6.19
CA ALA A 79 8.24 6.51 -7.48
C ALA A 79 7.30 5.30 -7.33
N VAL A 80 7.62 4.35 -6.45
CA VAL A 80 6.76 3.19 -6.12
C VAL A 80 5.41 3.65 -5.57
N HIS A 81 5.41 4.65 -4.69
CA HIS A 81 4.18 5.21 -4.15
C HIS A 81 3.28 5.81 -5.23
N THR A 82 3.86 6.62 -6.12
CA THR A 82 3.17 7.22 -7.26
C THR A 82 2.67 6.15 -8.24
N ALA A 83 3.46 5.11 -8.47
CA ALA A 83 3.12 3.96 -9.29
C ALA A 83 1.84 3.27 -8.78
N VAL A 84 1.80 2.93 -7.49
CA VAL A 84 0.62 2.32 -6.86
C VAL A 84 -0.59 3.25 -6.97
N TYR A 85 -0.40 4.55 -6.75
CA TYR A 85 -1.46 5.55 -6.87
C TYR A 85 -2.08 5.60 -8.27
N LEU A 86 -1.24 5.53 -9.30
CA LEU A 86 -1.65 5.51 -10.71
C LEU A 86 -2.32 4.19 -11.08
N LEU A 87 -1.73 3.04 -10.73
CA LEU A 87 -2.31 1.72 -11.02
C LEU A 87 -3.70 1.53 -10.43
N ASN A 88 -3.96 2.09 -9.25
CA ASN A 88 -5.29 2.03 -8.65
C ASN A 88 -6.33 2.85 -9.42
N ARG A 89 -5.91 3.79 -10.27
CA ARG A 89 -6.76 4.66 -11.11
C ARG A 89 -6.71 4.30 -12.59
N CYS A 90 -5.86 3.35 -12.98
CA CYS A 90 -5.81 2.83 -14.34
C CYS A 90 -6.86 1.72 -14.54
N PRO A 91 -7.56 1.69 -15.68
CA PRO A 91 -8.43 0.57 -16.04
C PRO A 91 -7.67 -0.77 -16.03
N SER A 92 -8.26 -1.79 -15.41
CA SER A 92 -7.69 -3.14 -15.42
C SER A 92 -8.50 -4.08 -16.31
N LYS A 93 -7.80 -4.93 -17.09
CA LYS A 93 -8.45 -5.98 -17.89
C LYS A 93 -9.20 -6.97 -17.01
N SER A 94 -8.66 -7.29 -15.83
CA SER A 94 -9.26 -8.21 -14.86
C SER A 94 -10.56 -7.69 -14.24
N LEU A 95 -10.85 -6.39 -14.40
CA LEU A 95 -12.04 -5.73 -13.88
C LEU A 95 -12.92 -5.18 -15.01
N GLU A 96 -12.88 -5.78 -16.20
CA GLU A 96 -13.70 -5.37 -17.35
C GLU A 96 -13.55 -3.88 -17.72
N LYS A 97 -12.32 -3.35 -17.64
CA LYS A 97 -11.96 -1.93 -17.85
C LYS A 97 -12.44 -0.97 -16.74
N MET A 98 -12.91 -1.48 -15.61
CA MET A 98 -13.09 -0.69 -14.39
C MET A 98 -11.73 -0.44 -13.72
N THR A 99 -11.62 0.68 -13.00
CA THR A 99 -10.43 0.98 -12.21
C THR A 99 -10.49 0.26 -10.85
N PRO A 100 -9.36 -0.22 -10.28
CA PRO A 100 -9.38 -0.81 -8.93
C PRO A 100 -9.99 0.12 -7.88
N PHE A 101 -9.77 1.43 -8.00
CA PHE A 101 -10.37 2.44 -7.14
C PHE A 101 -11.90 2.47 -7.26
N GLU A 102 -12.44 2.41 -8.47
CA GLU A 102 -13.89 2.36 -8.72
C GLU A 102 -14.49 1.05 -8.21
N ALA A 103 -13.81 -0.09 -8.44
CA ALA A 103 -14.22 -1.38 -7.90
C ALA A 103 -14.29 -1.38 -6.37
N TYR A 104 -13.33 -0.70 -5.74
CA TYR A 104 -13.16 -0.69 -4.30
C TYR A 104 -14.07 0.32 -3.57
N THR A 105 -14.28 1.50 -4.17
CA THR A 105 -15.04 2.62 -3.54
C THR A 105 -16.42 2.85 -4.13
N GLY A 106 -16.73 2.19 -5.26
CA GLY A 106 -17.95 2.44 -6.04
C GLY A 106 -17.98 3.80 -6.75
N ARG A 107 -16.88 4.56 -6.75
CA ARG A 107 -16.79 5.91 -7.33
C ARG A 107 -15.68 6.00 -8.37
N LYS A 108 -15.97 6.66 -9.49
CA LYS A 108 -14.96 6.94 -10.51
C LYS A 108 -13.90 7.90 -9.98
N PRO A 109 -12.60 7.59 -10.14
CA PRO A 109 -11.54 8.49 -9.72
C PRO A 109 -11.49 9.72 -10.63
N GLY A 110 -11.36 10.91 -10.02
CA GLY A 110 -10.93 12.09 -10.77
C GLY A 110 -9.46 11.92 -11.21
N ILE A 111 -9.14 12.30 -12.45
CA ILE A 111 -7.80 12.18 -13.03
C ILE A 111 -7.19 13.52 -13.45
N ALA A 112 -7.95 14.61 -13.34
CA ALA A 112 -7.51 15.93 -13.81
C ALA A 112 -6.29 16.49 -13.05
N HIS A 113 -6.03 15.99 -11.84
CA HIS A 113 -4.92 16.41 -11.00
C HIS A 113 -3.63 15.61 -11.27
N LEU A 114 -3.67 14.61 -12.15
CA LEU A 114 -2.48 13.80 -12.46
C LEU A 114 -1.45 14.64 -13.21
N LYS A 115 -0.17 14.42 -12.87
CA LYS A 115 0.98 15.13 -13.43
C LYS A 115 2.14 14.17 -13.70
N VAL A 116 2.99 14.52 -14.65
CA VAL A 116 4.19 13.76 -15.01
C VAL A 116 5.15 13.72 -13.82
N PHE A 117 5.46 12.51 -13.33
CA PHE A 117 6.43 12.29 -12.25
C PHE A 117 7.80 12.85 -12.63
N GLY A 118 8.47 13.53 -11.70
CA GLY A 118 9.80 14.08 -11.92
C GLY A 118 9.86 15.38 -12.73
N CYS A 119 8.71 15.96 -13.11
CA CYS A 119 8.68 17.24 -13.79
C CYS A 119 9.15 18.39 -12.89
N LEU A 120 9.64 19.46 -13.52
CA LEU A 120 9.94 20.70 -12.85
C LEU A 120 8.63 21.37 -12.42
N CYS A 121 8.57 21.82 -11.17
CA CYS A 121 7.42 22.52 -10.65
C CYS A 121 7.82 23.77 -9.88
N HIS A 122 6.94 24.77 -9.89
CA HIS A 122 7.11 26.04 -9.22
C HIS A 122 6.06 26.16 -8.12
N VAL A 123 6.52 26.15 -6.88
CA VAL A 123 5.66 26.20 -5.70
C VAL A 123 5.44 27.64 -5.31
N LEU A 124 4.19 28.05 -5.13
CA LEU A 124 3.87 29.37 -4.64
C LEU A 124 4.17 29.47 -3.13
N ILE A 125 5.06 30.37 -2.74
CA ILE A 125 5.29 30.64 -1.31
C ILE A 125 4.08 31.43 -0.78
N PRO A 126 3.42 31.06 0.33
CA PRO A 126 2.31 31.86 0.84
C PRO A 126 2.70 33.32 1.08
N SER A 127 1.85 34.27 0.69
CA SER A 127 2.12 35.72 0.81
C SER A 127 2.42 36.18 2.24
N VAL A 128 1.95 35.43 3.24
CA VAL A 128 2.18 35.67 4.68
C VAL A 128 3.65 35.49 5.07
N LEU A 129 4.40 34.66 4.34
CA LEU A 129 5.81 34.38 4.58
C LEU A 129 6.74 35.22 3.70
N ARG A 130 6.20 36.18 2.93
CA ARG A 130 6.96 36.98 1.97
C ARG A 130 7.22 38.40 2.49
N HIS A 131 8.42 38.90 2.26
CA HIS A 131 8.65 40.34 2.19
C HIS A 131 8.44 40.87 0.76
N LYS A 132 8.14 42.18 0.63
CA LYS A 132 7.61 42.85 -0.58
C LYS A 132 8.46 42.73 -1.86
N LEU A 133 9.69 42.20 -1.77
CA LEU A 133 10.67 42.07 -2.86
C LEU A 133 11.28 40.67 -2.99
N GLU A 134 10.84 39.68 -2.21
CA GLU A 134 11.37 38.32 -2.29
C GLU A 134 10.76 37.52 -3.45
N GLU A 135 11.49 36.49 -3.89
CA GLU A 135 11.04 35.60 -4.95
C GLU A 135 9.73 34.91 -4.54
N ASN A 136 8.72 34.95 -5.41
CA ASN A 136 7.37 34.47 -5.09
C ASN A 136 7.22 32.94 -5.20
N SER A 137 8.20 32.26 -5.78
CA SER A 137 8.12 30.83 -6.08
C SER A 137 9.45 30.11 -5.88
N HIS A 138 9.38 28.87 -5.39
CA HIS A 138 10.54 27.98 -5.34
C HIS A 138 10.43 26.90 -6.41
N LYS A 139 11.55 26.62 -7.08
CA LYS A 139 11.68 25.50 -8.01
C LYS A 139 11.83 24.20 -7.23
N CYS A 140 10.93 23.27 -7.47
CA CYS A 140 10.92 21.95 -6.86
C CYS A 140 10.70 20.89 -7.94
N ILE A 141 10.82 19.62 -7.55
CA ILE A 141 10.61 18.47 -8.41
C ILE A 141 9.38 17.74 -7.93
N PHE A 142 8.48 17.39 -8.85
CA PHE A 142 7.28 16.65 -8.48
C PHE A 142 7.62 15.18 -8.16
N VAL A 143 7.32 14.75 -6.93
CA VAL A 143 7.65 13.39 -6.45
C VAL A 143 6.42 12.59 -6.00
N GLY A 144 5.20 13.13 -6.09
CA GLY A 144 4.00 12.33 -5.89
C GLY A 144 2.84 13.08 -5.25
N TYR A 145 1.87 12.31 -4.73
CA TYR A 145 0.62 12.85 -4.19
C TYR A 145 0.58 12.72 -2.67
N GLY A 146 -0.09 13.67 -1.99
CA GLY A 146 -0.36 13.57 -0.55
C GLY A 146 -1.33 12.43 -0.22
N LEU A 147 -1.14 11.79 0.93
CA LEU A 147 -1.98 10.70 1.42
C LEU A 147 -3.20 11.20 2.19
N CYS A 148 -3.00 12.17 3.07
CA CYS A 148 -4.03 12.71 3.95
C CYS A 148 -4.53 14.07 3.44
N GLU A 149 -3.64 14.86 2.85
CA GLU A 149 -3.92 16.22 2.40
C GLU A 149 -4.18 16.26 0.89
N LYS A 150 -5.04 17.19 0.47
CA LYS A 150 -5.28 17.50 -0.95
C LYS A 150 -4.14 18.36 -1.51
N GLY A 151 -2.95 17.78 -1.63
CA GLY A 151 -1.75 18.44 -2.12
C GLY A 151 -0.79 17.50 -2.84
N TYR A 152 0.24 18.10 -3.41
CA TYR A 152 1.33 17.44 -4.13
C TYR A 152 2.58 17.39 -3.24
N ARG A 153 3.28 16.26 -3.28
CA ARG A 153 4.59 16.06 -2.65
C ARG A 153 5.67 16.50 -3.63
N LEU A 154 6.50 17.43 -3.18
CA LEU A 154 7.47 18.13 -4.00
C LEU A 154 8.82 18.07 -3.30
N TYR A 155 9.87 17.77 -4.04
CA TYR A 155 11.22 17.76 -3.51
C TYR A 155 11.91 19.08 -3.82
N ASP A 156 12.39 19.78 -2.80
CA ASP A 156 13.24 20.95 -2.97
C ASP A 156 14.72 20.50 -3.01
N PRO A 157 15.42 20.64 -4.16
CA PRO A 157 16.81 20.23 -4.29
C PRO A 157 17.77 21.08 -3.45
N LYS A 158 17.39 22.31 -3.06
CA LYS A 158 18.23 23.19 -2.23
C LYS A 158 18.21 22.75 -0.77
N THR A 159 17.01 22.47 -0.24
CA THR A 159 16.86 22.09 1.17
C THR A 159 16.91 20.58 1.40
N ARG A 160 16.85 19.78 0.32
CA ARG A 160 16.72 18.31 0.34
C ARG A 160 15.55 17.83 1.19
N LYS A 161 14.43 18.55 1.11
CA LYS A 161 13.21 18.26 1.90
C LYS A 161 12.04 18.03 0.97
N ILE A 162 11.13 17.18 1.43
CA ILE A 162 9.82 17.00 0.80
C ILE A 162 8.87 18.03 1.40
N ILE A 163 8.29 18.84 0.52
CA ILE A 163 7.30 19.87 0.83
C ILE A 163 5.96 19.39 0.29
N LEU A 164 4.90 19.67 1.03
CA LEU A 164 3.54 19.43 0.60
C LEU A 164 2.89 20.76 0.23
N SER A 165 2.43 20.90 -1.02
CA SER A 165 1.75 22.12 -1.45
C SER A 165 0.63 21.81 -2.44
N ARG A 166 -0.43 22.60 -2.38
CA ARG A 166 -1.56 22.54 -3.33
C ARG A 166 -1.35 23.48 -4.52
N ASP A 167 -0.82 24.67 -4.27
CA ASP A 167 -0.68 25.73 -5.27
C ASP A 167 0.67 25.61 -5.97
N VAL A 168 0.68 24.84 -7.06
CA VAL A 168 1.87 24.44 -7.79
C VAL A 168 1.63 24.62 -9.27
N TYR A 169 2.57 25.26 -9.95
CA TYR A 169 2.64 25.29 -11.41
C TYR A 169 3.58 24.18 -11.89
N PHE A 170 3.13 23.37 -12.85
CA PHE A 170 3.87 22.22 -13.37
C PHE A 170 4.35 22.49 -14.78
N ASP A 171 5.64 22.30 -15.02
CA ASP A 171 6.25 22.31 -16.34
C ASP A 171 6.62 20.87 -16.71
N GLU A 172 5.65 20.17 -17.32
CA GLU A 172 5.70 18.71 -17.54
C GLU A 172 6.73 18.28 -18.59
N GLU A 173 7.14 19.21 -19.46
CA GLU A 173 8.16 18.98 -20.49
C GLU A 173 9.57 19.03 -19.89
N VAL A 174 9.79 19.90 -18.90
CA VAL A 174 11.12 20.17 -18.36
C VAL A 174 11.50 19.18 -17.25
N SER A 175 12.70 18.62 -17.37
CA SER A 175 13.34 17.82 -16.32
C SER A 175 14.32 18.67 -15.51
N TRP A 176 14.48 18.31 -14.22
CA TRP A 176 15.56 18.87 -13.42
C TRP A 176 16.89 18.24 -13.84
N LYS A 177 17.92 19.07 -14.01
CA LYS A 177 19.28 18.60 -14.31
C LYS A 177 19.99 18.26 -13.01
N TRP A 178 20.17 16.96 -12.77
CA TRP A 178 20.91 16.47 -11.61
C TRP A 178 22.42 16.57 -11.88
N GLU A 179 23.13 17.34 -11.06
CA GLU A 179 24.59 17.39 -11.09
C GLU A 179 25.12 16.13 -10.37
N ASN A 180 25.77 15.24 -11.11
CA ASN A 180 26.23 13.90 -10.76
C ASN A 180 25.14 12.81 -10.73
N PRO A 181 24.97 12.04 -11.82
CA PRO A 181 24.42 10.70 -11.72
C PRO A 181 25.54 9.82 -11.14
N SER A 182 25.83 9.95 -9.84
CA SER A 182 26.44 8.81 -9.16
C SER A 182 25.41 7.70 -9.28
N ASN A 183 25.64 6.78 -10.22
CA ASN A 183 25.21 5.39 -10.14
C ASN A 183 25.79 4.84 -8.83
N ALA A 184 25.26 5.30 -7.69
CA ALA A 184 25.22 4.47 -6.52
C ALA A 184 24.32 3.33 -6.99
N ASP A 185 24.97 2.19 -7.25
CA ASP A 185 24.33 0.93 -7.49
C ASP A 185 23.56 0.61 -6.20
N VAL A 186 22.39 1.23 -6.05
CA VAL A 186 21.43 0.86 -5.02
C VAL A 186 20.87 -0.44 -5.56
N GLY A 187 21.59 -1.53 -5.30
CA GLY A 187 21.10 -2.87 -5.48
C GLY A 187 19.85 -2.99 -4.62
N ILE A 188 18.69 -2.73 -5.21
CA ILE A 188 17.43 -3.23 -4.68
C ILE A 188 17.60 -4.75 -4.81
N PRO A 189 17.63 -5.51 -3.70
CA PRO A 189 17.69 -6.96 -3.79
C PRO A 189 16.41 -7.38 -4.51
N MET A 190 16.55 -7.69 -5.79
CA MET A 190 15.54 -8.44 -6.50
C MET A 190 15.65 -9.86 -5.92
N PRO A 191 14.54 -10.52 -5.55
CA PRO A 191 14.61 -11.92 -5.17
C PRO A 191 15.01 -12.72 -6.40
N ASP A 192 16.32 -12.99 -6.53
CA ASP A 192 16.86 -13.89 -7.53
C ASP A 192 16.44 -15.31 -7.17
N GLY A 193 15.59 -15.88 -8.03
CA GLY A 193 15.26 -17.29 -7.98
C GLY A 193 16.50 -18.13 -8.29
N ASN A 194 16.85 -18.97 -7.31
CA ASN A 194 17.83 -20.06 -7.37
C ASN A 194 19.31 -19.66 -7.31
N GLN A 195 19.96 -19.92 -6.17
CA GLN A 195 20.83 -21.09 -5.97
C GLN A 195 21.36 -21.11 -4.51
N ASP A 196 21.58 -22.32 -3.98
CA ASP A 196 22.19 -22.66 -2.68
C ASP A 196 21.30 -22.74 -1.42
N THR A 197 20.12 -23.37 -1.53
CA THR A 197 19.27 -23.65 -0.36
C THR A 197 19.41 -25.06 0.22
N ALA A 198 20.07 -26.00 -0.46
CA ALA A 198 20.03 -27.43 -0.08
C ALA A 198 20.62 -27.76 1.30
N GLU A 199 21.73 -27.13 1.70
CA GLU A 199 22.39 -27.47 2.99
C GLU A 199 21.76 -26.73 4.20
N THR A 200 21.14 -25.57 3.96
CA THR A 200 20.44 -24.81 5.02
C THR A 200 19.04 -25.39 5.24
N GLU A 201 18.36 -25.85 4.18
CA GLU A 201 17.05 -26.51 4.24
C GLU A 201 17.06 -27.77 5.11
N GLN A 202 18.15 -28.54 5.08
CA GLN A 202 18.23 -29.81 5.80
C GLN A 202 18.32 -29.63 7.32
N ARG A 203 19.01 -28.57 7.79
CA ARG A 203 19.03 -28.23 9.22
C ARG A 203 17.69 -27.68 9.72
N VAL A 204 17.01 -26.89 8.88
CA VAL A 204 15.71 -26.31 9.24
C VAL A 204 14.60 -27.37 9.24
N LEU A 205 14.66 -28.38 8.36
CA LEU A 205 13.74 -29.53 8.35
C LEU A 205 13.86 -30.42 9.61
N ASP A 206 15.08 -30.60 10.12
CA ASP A 206 15.31 -31.37 11.35
C ASP A 206 14.80 -30.62 12.60
N GLU A 207 14.98 -29.30 12.67
CA GLU A 207 14.44 -28.47 13.75
C GLU A 207 12.90 -28.36 13.70
N GLN A 208 12.31 -28.34 12.49
CA GLN A 208 10.85 -28.29 12.31
C GLN A 208 10.16 -29.62 12.63
N SER A 209 10.79 -30.77 12.35
CA SER A 209 10.24 -32.07 12.76
C SER A 209 10.16 -32.18 14.28
N GLN A 210 11.20 -31.73 14.99
CA GLN A 210 11.20 -31.72 16.47
C GLN A 210 10.14 -30.79 17.06
N PHE A 211 9.85 -29.66 16.40
CA PHE A 211 8.79 -28.74 16.83
C PHE A 211 7.38 -29.30 16.58
N LEU A 212 7.15 -29.97 15.45
CA LEU A 212 5.86 -30.56 15.12
C LEU A 212 5.51 -31.75 16.03
N ASP A 213 6.51 -32.58 16.37
CA ASP A 213 6.36 -33.65 17.36
C ASP A 213 6.01 -33.10 18.75
N THR A 214 6.53 -31.92 19.10
CA THR A 214 6.21 -31.25 20.37
C THR A 214 4.78 -30.68 20.37
N GLN A 215 4.30 -30.12 19.26
CA GLN A 215 2.91 -29.64 19.16
C GLN A 215 1.88 -30.78 19.17
N MET A 216 2.16 -31.91 18.52
CA MET A 216 1.27 -33.07 18.56
C MET A 216 1.14 -33.65 19.97
N GLN A 217 2.20 -33.62 20.77
CA GLN A 217 2.16 -34.08 22.17
C GLN A 217 1.35 -33.14 23.08
N MET A 218 1.22 -31.85 22.74
CA MET A 218 0.40 -30.91 23.52
C MET A 218 -1.09 -30.97 23.17
N GLU A 219 -1.46 -31.39 21.95
CA GLU A 219 -2.87 -31.50 21.54
C GLU A 219 -3.54 -32.83 21.97
N GLU A 220 -2.78 -33.85 22.38
CA GLU A 220 -3.34 -35.13 22.84
C GLU A 220 -3.82 -35.15 24.30
N GLU A 221 -3.52 -34.13 25.13
CA GLU A 221 -3.81 -34.15 26.57
C GLU A 221 -5.09 -33.40 27.05
N GLU A 222 -5.95 -32.85 26.18
CA GLU A 222 -7.20 -32.21 26.63
C GLU A 222 -8.44 -32.68 25.85
N ILE A 223 -9.14 -33.70 26.39
CA ILE A 223 -10.55 -33.95 26.10
C ILE A 223 -11.31 -34.29 27.39
N ALA A 224 -12.24 -33.42 27.80
CA ALA A 224 -13.45 -33.78 28.54
C ALA A 224 -14.55 -32.70 28.34
N PRO A 225 -15.84 -33.05 28.11
CA PRO A 225 -16.90 -32.07 27.86
C PRO A 225 -17.83 -31.86 29.06
N GLN A 226 -18.24 -30.61 29.29
CA GLN A 226 -19.43 -30.18 30.06
C GLN A 226 -19.83 -28.82 29.45
N GLY A 227 -21.06 -28.41 29.15
CA GLY A 227 -22.42 -28.67 29.60
C GLY A 227 -23.16 -27.32 29.42
N GLU A 228 -24.37 -27.31 28.86
CA GLU A 228 -25.15 -26.10 28.49
C GLU A 228 -25.44 -25.13 29.65
N GLU A 229 -25.58 -23.82 29.36
CA GLU A 229 -26.64 -23.00 29.97
C GLU A 229 -26.93 -21.71 29.15
N MET A 230 -28.21 -21.46 28.93
CA MET A 230 -28.84 -20.27 28.32
C MET A 230 -29.32 -19.33 29.44
N LEU A 231 -29.33 -18.00 29.21
CA LEU A 231 -30.18 -16.93 29.83
C LEU A 231 -29.67 -15.57 29.30
N ASP A 232 -30.39 -14.85 28.43
CA ASP A 232 -31.56 -13.95 28.59
C ASP A 232 -31.23 -12.48 28.96
N ASP A 233 -32.03 -11.62 28.33
CA ASP A 233 -31.98 -10.19 28.08
C ASP A 233 -31.70 -9.25 29.27
N THR A 234 -30.91 -8.20 29.01
CA THR A 234 -31.17 -6.86 29.56
C THR A 234 -30.73 -5.74 28.60
N GLN A 235 -31.76 -5.16 27.95
CA GLN A 235 -31.96 -3.72 27.69
C GLN A 235 -30.87 -2.94 26.91
N ARG A 236 -31.06 -2.88 25.59
CA ARG A 236 -30.54 -1.79 24.74
C ARG A 236 -31.43 -0.56 24.89
N LEU A 237 -30.92 0.50 25.50
CA LEU A 237 -31.48 1.85 25.33
C LEU A 237 -31.08 2.35 23.94
N ASP A 238 -32.08 2.39 23.06
CA ASP A 238 -32.01 2.95 21.72
C ASP A 238 -32.04 4.48 21.79
N HIS A 239 -30.99 5.11 21.29
CA HIS A 239 -30.91 6.55 21.07
C HIS A 239 -30.61 6.89 19.62
N THR A 240 -31.16 6.12 18.69
CA THR A 240 -31.06 6.39 17.25
C THR A 240 -31.90 7.63 16.90
N PRO A 241 -31.31 8.75 16.42
CA PRO A 241 -32.10 9.79 15.78
C PRO A 241 -32.59 9.25 14.43
N HIS A 242 -33.91 9.15 14.28
CA HIS A 242 -34.54 8.71 13.05
C HIS A 242 -34.12 9.60 11.85
N LYS A 243 -33.71 8.93 10.78
CA LYS A 243 -33.67 9.34 9.37
C LYS A 243 -34.22 10.76 9.09
N TRP A 244 -33.35 11.67 8.65
CA TRP A 244 -33.81 12.89 7.99
C TRP A 244 -34.40 12.52 6.63
N ARG A 245 -35.68 12.88 6.42
CA ARG A 245 -36.36 12.79 5.13
C ARG A 245 -35.71 13.76 4.13
N SER A 246 -35.65 13.35 2.88
CA SER A 246 -35.26 14.23 1.77
C SER A 246 -36.34 15.29 1.57
N ILE A 247 -35.95 16.51 1.17
CA ILE A 247 -36.87 17.62 0.84
C ILE A 247 -37.90 17.24 -0.24
N ASN A 248 -37.60 16.22 -1.05
CA ASN A 248 -38.51 15.70 -2.06
C ASN A 248 -39.67 14.87 -1.50
N ASP A 249 -39.61 14.43 -0.22
CA ASP A 249 -40.70 13.72 0.46
C ASP A 249 -41.65 14.67 1.22
N ILE A 250 -41.45 16.00 1.12
CA ILE A 250 -42.25 17.04 1.82
C ILE A 250 -43.08 17.88 0.83
N MET A 251 -42.83 17.80 -0.48
CA MET A 251 -43.52 18.60 -1.50
C MET A 251 -44.32 17.77 -2.54
N ALA A 252 -44.77 16.56 -2.18
CA ALA A 252 -45.71 15.77 -2.97
C ALA A 252 -46.89 15.28 -2.12
#